data_AF-A0A6S6SI41-F1
#
_entry.id   AF-A0A6S6SI41-F1
#
_cell.length_a   1.000
_cell.length_b   1.000
_cell.length_c   1.000
_cell.angle_alpha   90.00
_cell.angle_beta   90.00
_cell.angle_gamma   90.00
#
_symmetry.space_group_name_H-M   'P 1'
#
loop_
_entity.id
_entity.type
_entity.pdbx_description
1 polymer ?
#
loop_
_entity_poly.entity_id
_entity_poly.type
_entity_poly.pdbx_seq_one_letter_code
_entity_poly.pdbx_strand_id
1 'polypeptide(L)'
;MPNNEETSPKENKVYEVITYTDEVAFKYTLPSEDEPRTIERELTIVWEDTLEKFIEEHGADREYKVHTFPREREQNNLINQIDDLTEDLIDEVQEEIANKMKFGFDFSGQLHNDD
;
A
#
# COMPACT_ATOMS: atom_id res chain seq x y z
N MET A 1 -52.19 -27.25 10.55
CA MET A 1 -51.85 -25.91 11.08
C MET A 1 -50.57 -25.49 10.40
N PRO A 2 -50.53 -24.40 9.63
CA PRO A 2 -49.30 -23.98 8.96
C PRO A 2 -48.44 -23.21 9.98
N ASN A 3 -47.25 -23.73 10.28
CA ASN A 3 -46.24 -22.95 10.97
C ASN A 3 -45.55 -22.07 9.92
N ASN A 4 -45.92 -20.79 9.93
CA ASN A 4 -45.08 -19.72 9.40
C ASN A 4 -43.79 -19.69 10.23
N GLU A 5 -42.72 -20.30 9.73
CA GLU A 5 -41.38 -19.86 10.10
C GLU A 5 -41.09 -18.61 9.27
N GLU A 6 -41.22 -17.46 9.92
CA GLU A 6 -40.67 -16.18 9.46
C GLU A 6 -39.18 -16.39 9.15
N THR A 7 -38.87 -16.50 7.87
CA THR A 7 -37.50 -16.29 7.40
C THR A 7 -37.22 -14.80 7.59
N SER A 8 -36.61 -14.46 8.73
CA SER A 8 -36.01 -13.15 8.96
C SER A 8 -35.25 -12.73 7.70
N PRO A 9 -35.39 -11.49 7.21
CA PRO A 9 -34.63 -11.06 6.05
C PRO A 9 -33.16 -11.15 6.47
N LYS A 10 -32.43 -12.11 5.88
CA LYS A 10 -30.97 -12.08 5.92
C LYS A 10 -30.60 -10.73 5.34
N GLU A 11 -30.17 -9.80 6.20
CA GLU A 11 -29.42 -8.64 5.73
C GLU A 11 -28.30 -9.22 4.86
N ASN A 12 -28.42 -9.05 3.54
CA ASN A 12 -27.29 -9.23 2.64
C ASN A 12 -26.32 -8.10 3.02
N LYS A 13 -25.56 -8.29 4.10
CA LYS A 13 -24.39 -7.47 4.39
C LYS A 13 -23.42 -7.71 3.25
N VAL A 14 -23.46 -6.80 2.29
CA VAL A 14 -22.44 -6.71 1.25
C VAL A 14 -21.24 -6.09 1.95
N TYR A 15 -20.11 -6.78 1.86
CA TYR A 15 -18.85 -6.31 2.45
C TYR A 15 -18.16 -5.46 1.41
N GLU A 16 -17.93 -4.19 1.71
CA GLU A 16 -17.36 -3.24 0.76
C GLU A 16 -15.97 -2.82 1.20
N VAL A 17 -15.06 -2.75 0.24
CA VAL A 17 -13.70 -2.23 0.41
C VAL A 17 -13.45 -1.24 -0.71
N ILE A 18 -12.89 -0.09 -0.37
CA ILE A 18 -12.43 0.88 -1.35
C ILE A 18 -10.92 0.75 -1.43
N THR A 19 -10.38 0.69 -2.64
CA THR A 19 -8.94 0.71 -2.88
C THR A 19 -8.61 1.89 -3.76
N TYR A 20 -7.45 2.49 -3.56
CA TYR A 20 -6.98 3.60 -4.39
C TYR A 20 -5.47 3.53 -4.52
N THR A 21 -4.95 4.07 -5.60
CA THR A 21 -3.49 4.17 -5.80
C THR A 21 -3.03 5.54 -5.35
N ASP A 22 -1.94 5.57 -4.58
CA ASP A 22 -1.30 6.79 -4.14
C ASP A 22 0.21 6.72 -4.32
N GLU A 23 0.82 7.85 -4.63
CA GLU A 23 2.27 7.97 -4.74
C GLU A 23 2.84 8.34 -3.37
N VAL A 24 3.54 7.39 -2.77
CA VAL A 24 4.12 7.54 -1.44
C VAL A 24 5.61 7.85 -1.55
N ALA A 25 5.98 8.98 -0.96
CA ALA A 25 7.35 9.48 -0.91
C ALA A 25 8.09 8.95 0.33
N PHE A 26 8.98 7.98 0.13
CA PHE A 26 9.89 7.45 1.15
C PHE A 26 11.13 8.33 1.28
N LYS A 27 11.24 9.04 2.39
CA LYS A 27 12.39 9.92 2.67
C LYS A 27 13.49 9.17 3.40
N TYR A 28 14.73 9.31 2.96
CA TYR A 28 15.92 8.72 3.57
C TYR A 28 17.11 9.67 3.49
N THR A 29 17.99 9.59 4.47
CA THR A 29 19.22 10.40 4.52
C THR A 29 20.42 9.48 4.46
N LEU A 30 21.34 9.73 3.52
CA LEU A 30 22.57 8.96 3.45
C LEU A 30 23.57 9.45 4.52
N PRO A 31 24.40 8.58 5.10
CA PRO A 31 25.36 8.98 6.14
C PRO A 31 26.37 10.05 5.68
N SER A 32 26.60 10.16 4.37
CA SER A 32 27.54 11.09 3.75
C SER A 32 26.90 12.40 3.25
N GLU A 33 25.57 12.56 3.40
CA GLU A 33 24.84 13.73 2.92
C GLU A 33 23.96 14.32 4.03
N ASP A 34 23.96 15.65 4.17
CA ASP A 34 23.09 16.35 5.13
C ASP A 34 21.67 16.56 4.58
N GLU A 35 21.45 16.38 3.27
CA GLU A 35 20.15 16.58 2.63
C GLU A 35 19.36 15.26 2.50
N PRO A 36 18.09 15.24 2.91
CA PRO A 36 17.24 14.06 2.76
C PRO A 36 16.87 13.85 1.30
N ARG A 37 17.05 12.61 0.83
CA ARG A 37 16.59 12.14 -0.47
C ARG A 37 15.20 11.51 -0.34
N THR A 38 14.51 11.41 -1.46
CA THR A 38 13.17 10.83 -1.54
C THR A 38 13.14 9.78 -2.64
N ILE A 39 12.49 8.64 -2.38
CA ILE A 39 12.08 7.64 -3.37
C ILE A 39 10.55 7.65 -3.40
N GLU A 40 9.99 7.92 -4.56
CA GLU A 40 8.54 7.88 -4.77
C GLU A 40 8.17 6.49 -5.33
N ARG A 41 7.14 5.87 -4.75
CA ARG A 41 6.58 4.61 -5.24
C ARG A 41 5.06 4.67 -5.18
N GLU A 42 4.42 4.12 -6.20
CA GLU A 42 2.98 3.96 -6.24
C GLU A 42 2.57 2.77 -5.37
N LEU A 43 1.68 3.02 -4.41
CA LEU A 43 1.11 2.01 -3.52
C LEU A 43 -0.40 1.93 -3.71
N THR A 44 -0.93 0.71 -3.63
CA THR A 44 -2.37 0.51 -3.53
C THR A 44 -2.73 0.51 -2.06
N ILE A 45 -3.61 1.42 -1.66
CA ILE A 45 -4.02 1.60 -0.27
C ILE A 45 -5.47 1.14 -0.12
N VAL A 46 -5.73 0.44 0.98
CA VAL A 46 -7.08 0.04 1.40
C VAL A 46 -7.70 1.16 2.21
N TRP A 47 -8.93 1.52 1.85
CA TRP A 47 -9.79 2.40 2.61
C TRP A 47 -10.93 1.60 3.23
N GLU A 48 -10.95 1.57 4.57
CA GLU A 48 -11.89 0.76 5.37
C GLU A 48 -13.17 1.51 5.77
N ASP A 49 -13.26 2.81 5.48
CA ASP A 49 -14.44 3.63 5.78
C ASP A 49 -15.36 3.78 4.55
N THR A 50 -16.28 4.73 4.60
CA THR A 50 -17.24 5.01 3.54
C THR A 50 -16.64 5.79 2.37
N LEU A 51 -17.24 5.60 1.19
CA LEU A 51 -16.86 6.33 -0.02
C LEU A 51 -17.05 7.85 0.12
N GLU A 52 -18.07 8.28 0.87
CA GLU A 52 -18.33 9.70 1.11
C GLU A 52 -17.15 10.37 1.82
N LYS A 53 -16.62 9.74 2.87
CA LYS A 53 -15.43 10.22 3.57
C LYS A 53 -14.18 10.14 2.70
N PHE A 54 -14.05 9.09 1.89
CA PHE A 54 -12.94 8.98 0.95
C PHE A 54 -12.91 10.18 0.00
N ILE A 55 -14.05 10.53 -0.60
CA ILE A 55 -14.17 11.67 -1.52
C ILE A 55 -13.93 13.01 -0.81
N GLU A 56 -14.36 13.15 0.44
CA GLU A 56 -14.11 14.35 1.25
C GLU A 56 -12.62 14.54 1.57
N GLU A 57 -11.91 13.46 1.92
CA GLU A 57 -10.51 13.51 2.36
C GLU A 57 -9.52 13.53 1.19
N HIS A 58 -9.75 12.71 0.18
CA HIS A 58 -8.84 12.51 -0.95
C HIS A 58 -9.25 13.27 -2.21
N GLY A 59 -10.46 13.84 -2.23
CA GLY A 59 -11.03 14.53 -3.38
C GLY A 59 -11.66 13.56 -4.39
N ALA A 60 -12.68 14.05 -5.10
CA ALA A 60 -13.41 13.27 -6.11
C ALA A 60 -12.59 12.94 -7.38
N ASP A 61 -11.41 13.55 -7.54
CA ASP A 61 -10.54 13.39 -8.72
C ASP A 61 -9.61 12.17 -8.60
N ARG A 62 -9.51 11.56 -7.41
CA ARG A 62 -8.61 10.43 -7.19
C ARG A 62 -9.21 9.15 -7.76
N GLU A 63 -8.42 8.38 -8.51
CA GLU A 63 -8.86 7.09 -9.01
C GLU A 63 -9.00 6.09 -7.86
N TYR A 64 -10.24 5.71 -7.56
CA TYR A 64 -10.57 4.69 -6.57
C TYR A 64 -11.39 3.57 -7.20
N LYS A 65 -11.35 2.40 -6.57
CA LYS A 65 -12.08 1.22 -6.98
C LYS A 65 -12.84 0.66 -5.79
N VAL A 66 -14.16 0.54 -5.96
CA VAL A 66 -15.03 -0.08 -4.95
C VAL A 66 -15.14 -1.56 -5.26
N HIS A 67 -14.78 -2.39 -4.29
CA HIS A 67 -14.89 -3.84 -4.33
C HIS A 67 -16.00 -4.28 -3.39
N THR A 68 -17.01 -4.95 -3.94
CA THR A 68 -18.13 -5.48 -3.17
C THR A 68 -18.05 -7.00 -3.09
N PHE A 69 -18.12 -7.54 -1.89
CA PHE A 69 -17.97 -8.97 -1.62
C PHE A 69 -19.22 -9.55 -0.96
N PRO A 70 -19.63 -10.78 -1.34
CA PRO A 70 -20.72 -11.49 -0.69
C PRO A 70 -20.34 -12.01 0.70
N ARG A 71 -19.04 -12.05 1.04
CA ARG A 71 -18.52 -12.64 2.29
C ARG A 71 -17.33 -11.83 2.82
N GLU A 72 -17.30 -11.64 4.13
CA GLU A 72 -16.20 -10.98 4.87
C GLU A 72 -14.84 -11.61 4.58
N ARG A 73 -14.79 -12.95 4.50
CA ARG A 73 -13.53 -13.66 4.19
C ARG A 73 -12.93 -13.25 2.85
N GLU A 74 -13.75 -12.96 1.85
CA GLU A 74 -13.25 -12.54 0.53
C GLU A 74 -12.73 -11.09 0.56
N GLN A 75 -13.40 -10.22 1.33
CA GLN A 75 -12.89 -8.89 1.66
C GLN A 75 -11.52 -8.99 2.35
N ASN A 76 -11.40 -9.78 3.42
CA ASN A 76 -10.15 -9.91 4.17
C ASN A 76 -9.03 -10.49 3.31
N ASN A 77 -9.35 -11.40 2.37
CA ASN A 77 -8.35 -11.90 1.44
C ASN A 77 -7.80 -10.80 0.52
N LEU A 78 -8.65 -9.88 0.03
CA LEU A 78 -8.19 -8.75 -0.78
C LEU A 78 -7.31 -7.80 0.05
N ILE A 79 -7.74 -7.47 1.27
CA ILE A 79 -6.99 -6.60 2.17
C ILE A 79 -5.61 -7.18 2.43
N ASN A 80 -5.53 -8.44 2.87
CA ASN A 80 -4.27 -9.12 3.10
C ASN A 80 -3.39 -9.16 1.85
N GLN A 81 -3.96 -9.39 0.67
CA GLN A 81 -3.18 -9.39 -0.57
C GLN A 81 -2.57 -8.01 -0.88
N ILE A 82 -3.28 -6.93 -0.58
CA ILE A 82 -2.78 -5.56 -0.77
C ILE A 82 -1.71 -5.24 0.29
N ASP A 83 -1.91 -5.69 1.52
CA ASP A 83 -0.92 -5.55 2.60
C ASP A 83 0.37 -6.30 2.27
N ASP A 84 0.28 -7.56 1.82
CA ASP A 84 1.44 -8.36 1.39
C ASP A 84 2.23 -7.65 0.27
N LEU A 85 1.53 -7.11 -0.75
CA LEU A 85 2.17 -6.36 -1.84
C LEU A 85 2.81 -5.06 -1.36
N THR A 86 2.20 -4.42 -0.36
CA THR A 86 2.72 -3.19 0.24
C THR A 86 3.98 -3.48 1.05
N GLU A 87 3.99 -4.58 1.83
CA GLU A 87 5.17 -5.04 2.56
C GLU A 87 6.32 -5.39 1.61
N ASP A 88 6.06 -6.15 0.54
CA ASP A 88 7.06 -6.49 -0.48
C ASP A 88 7.70 -5.22 -1.09
N LEU A 89 6.89 -4.20 -1.39
CA LEU A 89 7.39 -2.95 -1.96
C LEU A 89 8.17 -2.12 -0.95
N ILE A 90 7.75 -2.10 0.32
CA ILE A 90 8.50 -1.47 1.40
C ILE A 90 9.88 -2.15 1.56
N ASP A 91 9.93 -3.47 1.53
CA ASP A 91 11.18 -4.24 1.61
C ASP A 91 12.10 -3.94 0.42
N GLU A 92 11.57 -3.84 -0.80
CA GLU A 92 12.34 -3.43 -1.99
C GLU A 92 12.93 -2.03 -1.81
N VAL A 93 12.13 -1.06 -1.34
CA VAL A 93 12.60 0.31 -1.09
C VAL A 93 13.68 0.32 -0.01
N GLN A 94 13.51 -0.44 1.06
CA GLN A 94 14.51 -0.56 2.11
C GLN A 94 15.80 -1.19 1.60
N GLU A 95 15.72 -2.24 0.79
CA GLU A 95 16.89 -2.86 0.15
C GLU A 95 17.59 -1.87 -0.80
N GLU A 96 16.83 -1.09 -1.57
CA GLU A 96 17.38 -0.06 -2.46
C GLU A 96 18.13 1.01 -1.63
N ILE A 97 17.52 1.50 -0.55
CA ILE A 97 18.15 2.46 0.37
C ILE A 97 19.41 1.84 1.02
N ALA A 98 19.33 0.59 1.48
CA ALA A 98 20.45 -0.11 2.10
C ALA A 98 21.61 -0.32 1.12
N ASN A 99 21.31 -0.65 -0.14
CA ASN A 99 22.32 -0.74 -1.20
C ASN A 99 22.99 0.62 -1.45
N LYS A 100 22.22 1.71 -1.49
CA LYS A 100 22.78 3.07 -1.60
C LYS A 100 23.63 3.44 -0.38
N MET A 101 23.25 3.03 0.84
CA MET A 101 24.06 3.24 2.05
C MET A 101 25.34 2.37 2.08
N LYS A 102 25.25 1.11 1.64
CA LYS A 102 26.36 0.14 1.67
C LYS A 102 27.42 0.44 0.61
N PHE A 103 27.02 0.91 -0.57
CA PHE A 103 27.93 1.33 -1.65
C PHE A 103 28.26 2.84 -1.63
N GLY A 104 27.60 3.62 -0.76
CA GLY A 104 27.98 5.00 -0.45
C GLY A 104 29.23 5.12 0.44
N PHE A 105 29.80 4.00 0.86
CA PHE A 105 31.20 3.95 1.29
C PHE A 105 32.03 4.11 0.02
N ASP A 106 32.62 5.29 -0.18
CA ASP A 106 33.58 5.57 -1.23
C ASP A 106 34.46 4.33 -1.47
N PHE A 107 34.18 3.58 -2.54
CA PHE A 107 35.22 2.77 -3.13
C PHE A 107 36.13 3.77 -3.86
N SER A 108 36.84 4.59 -3.09
CA SER A 108 38.14 5.13 -3.47
C SER A 108 39.17 3.98 -3.45
N GLY A 109 38.79 2.80 -3.93
CA GLY A 109 39.75 1.85 -4.41
C GLY A 109 40.45 2.59 -5.52
N GLN A 110 41.64 3.12 -5.21
CA GLN A 110 42.62 3.46 -6.20
C GLN A 110 42.60 2.29 -7.18
N LEU A 111 41.99 2.48 -8.35
CA LEU A 111 42.39 1.72 -9.52
C LEU A 111 43.88 2.06 -9.63
N HIS A 112 44.72 1.18 -9.09
CA HIS A 112 46.07 1.00 -9.58
C HIS A 112 45.88 0.70 -11.06
N ASN A 113 45.90 1.75 -11.88
CA ASN A 113 46.33 1.61 -13.25
C ASN A 113 47.84 1.38 -13.12
N ASP A 114 48.22 0.11 -13.15
CA ASP A 114 49.60 -0.30 -13.40
C ASP A 114 50.08 0.40 -14.70
N ASP A 115 51.15 1.17 -14.60
CA ASP A 115 52.02 1.59 -15.70
C ASP A 115 53.48 1.28 -15.31
#